data_AF-A0A2L0EWZ7-F1
#
_entry.id   AF-A0A2L0EWZ7-F1
#
_cell.length_a   1.000
_cell.length_b   1.000
_cell.length_c   1.000
_cell.angle_alpha   90.00
_cell.angle_beta   90.00
_cell.angle_gamma   90.00
#
_symmetry.space_group_name_H-M   'P 1'
#
loop_
_entity.id
_entity.type
_entity.pdbx_description
1 polymer ?
#
loop_
_entity_poly.entity_id
_entity_poly.type
_entity_poly.pdbx_seq_one_letter_code
_entity_poly.pdbx_strand_id
1 'polypeptide(L)'
;MRRRRAREGARRRGRGDAPRAAALAGRLALVASFALVAPLACRRESATGASSSPPSAVPALSAAPRPPSPRLTDPRWRRAAGDDPLEHARLAEAEGASGLLAALDDGGEIALAALRALPYADDADLALAPLAARARAAPAASLAPLLDALLGIAGRPPRPREPLDPDGTRAAAAILLELSHRRDLPAELRAVAISASRALADKGLLDPRGIPSDLDPEAPSAGAAGGHGPRP
;
A
#
# COMPACT_ATOMS: atom_id res chain seq x y z
N MET A 1 1.57 -45.07 47.61
CA MET A 1 2.46 -44.54 48.68
C MET A 1 3.70 -43.98 48.00
N ARG A 2 4.30 -42.82 48.29
CA ARG A 2 4.12 -41.71 49.23
C ARG A 2 5.06 -40.62 48.68
N ARG A 3 4.56 -39.38 48.52
CA ARG A 3 5.23 -38.10 48.91
C ARG A 3 6.51 -37.73 48.12
N ARG A 4 6.84 -36.48 47.75
CA ARG A 4 6.47 -35.12 48.17
C ARG A 4 7.26 -34.18 47.21
N ARG A 5 6.61 -33.19 46.61
CA ARG A 5 6.70 -31.74 46.93
C ARG A 5 7.96 -30.98 46.45
N ALA A 6 7.64 -29.93 45.68
CA ALA A 6 8.01 -28.53 45.88
C ALA A 6 9.32 -28.00 45.29
N ARG A 7 9.14 -27.03 44.37
CA ARG A 7 9.75 -25.69 44.27
C ARG A 7 9.41 -25.19 42.85
N GLU A 8 8.28 -24.56 42.55
CA GLU A 8 7.81 -23.24 43.03
C GLU A 8 8.94 -22.24 43.27
N GLY A 9 9.53 -21.78 42.16
CA GLY A 9 10.39 -20.61 42.10
C GLY A 9 9.64 -19.44 41.45
N ALA A 10 8.87 -18.72 42.27
CA ALA A 10 8.28 -17.45 41.91
C ALA A 10 9.38 -16.41 41.58
N ARG A 11 9.38 -15.88 40.36
CA ARG A 11 10.00 -14.58 40.04
C ARG A 11 8.98 -13.69 39.32
N ARG A 12 8.00 -13.24 40.11
CA ARG A 12 7.37 -11.93 39.92
C ARG A 12 8.37 -10.87 40.36
N ARG A 13 8.60 -9.85 39.53
CA ARG A 13 8.69 -8.41 39.87
C ARG A 13 9.58 -7.69 38.85
N GLY A 14 8.94 -6.85 38.05
CA GLY A 14 9.57 -5.89 37.15
C GLY A 14 8.51 -4.95 36.56
N ARG A 15 7.58 -4.50 37.42
CA ARG A 15 6.57 -3.48 37.11
C ARG A 15 7.29 -2.13 37.18
N GLY A 16 7.81 -1.68 36.05
CA GLY A 16 8.35 -0.34 35.87
C GLY A 16 7.21 0.60 35.52
N ASP A 17 6.45 1.02 36.53
CA ASP A 17 5.55 2.17 36.41
C ASP A 17 6.42 3.44 36.39
N ALA A 18 6.63 4.01 35.20
CA ALA A 18 7.23 5.34 35.06
C ALA A 18 6.10 6.40 35.05
N PRO A 19 6.16 7.41 35.92
CA PRO A 19 5.13 8.44 36.02
C PRO A 19 5.20 9.46 34.88
N ARG A 20 4.00 9.92 34.52
CA ARG A 20 3.69 11.06 33.65
C ARG A 20 4.33 12.36 34.16
N ALA A 21 5.05 13.05 33.29
CA ALA A 21 5.30 14.50 33.36
C ALA A 21 4.98 15.03 31.95
N ALA A 22 3.81 15.62 31.69
CA ALA A 22 3.46 17.01 31.98
C ALA A 22 4.55 18.00 31.51
N ALA A 23 4.52 18.34 30.22
CA ALA A 23 5.12 19.56 29.69
C ALA A 23 4.09 20.27 28.82
N LEU A 24 3.14 20.92 29.49
CA LEU A 24 2.34 22.03 29.00
C LEU A 24 3.08 23.31 29.39
N ALA A 25 3.59 24.08 28.43
CA ALA A 25 3.70 25.55 28.45
C ALA A 25 4.79 26.05 27.48
N GLY A 26 4.44 27.05 26.67
CA GLY A 26 5.40 27.92 25.98
C GLY A 26 5.00 28.23 24.54
N ARG A 27 3.99 29.11 24.33
CA ARG A 27 4.17 30.52 23.90
C ARG A 27 4.53 30.65 22.40
N LEU A 28 3.56 31.04 21.57
CA LEU A 28 3.19 32.42 21.21
C LEU A 28 4.10 33.06 20.13
N ALA A 29 3.48 33.21 18.95
CA ALA A 29 3.54 34.36 18.03
C ALA A 29 4.87 34.77 17.34
N LEU A 30 4.89 34.62 16.01
CA LEU A 30 5.04 35.72 15.03
C LEU A 30 4.73 35.12 13.64
N VAL A 31 3.58 35.38 13.03
CA VAL A 31 3.30 36.51 12.11
C VAL A 31 4.52 36.91 11.27
N ALA A 32 4.60 36.40 10.05
CA ALA A 32 5.21 37.12 8.94
C ALA A 32 4.48 36.75 7.64
N SER A 33 3.56 37.63 7.28
CA SER A 33 3.00 37.78 5.95
C SER A 33 4.11 37.87 4.90
N PHE A 34 3.98 37.11 3.81
CA PHE A 34 4.34 37.63 2.50
C PHE A 34 3.32 37.14 1.48
N ALA A 35 2.34 38.02 1.27
CA ALA A 35 1.55 38.05 0.07
C ALA A 35 2.49 38.45 -1.08
N LEU A 36 2.56 37.62 -2.13
CA LEU A 36 2.87 38.14 -3.46
C LEU A 36 1.78 37.67 -4.42
N VAL A 37 0.86 38.60 -4.64
CA VAL A 37 -0.10 38.63 -5.73
C VAL A 37 0.70 38.68 -7.03
N ALA A 38 0.61 37.64 -7.85
CA ALA A 38 1.00 37.71 -9.26
C ALA A 38 -0.26 37.87 -10.11
N PRO A 39 -0.37 38.94 -10.92
CA PRO A 39 -1.54 39.19 -11.75
C PRO A 39 -1.54 38.33 -13.01
N LEU A 40 -2.75 38.11 -13.50
CA LEU A 40 -3.09 37.46 -14.77
C LEU A 40 -2.32 38.07 -15.95
N ALA A 41 -1.69 37.20 -16.73
CA ALA A 41 -1.41 37.46 -18.15
C ALA A 41 -2.12 36.40 -18.99
N CYS A 42 -3.40 36.67 -19.28
CA CYS A 42 -4.14 36.02 -20.35
C CYS A 42 -3.52 36.41 -21.69
N ARG A 43 -2.63 35.58 -22.25
CA ARG A 43 -2.29 35.66 -23.67
C ARG A 43 -2.97 34.53 -24.43
N ARG A 44 -4.14 34.87 -24.96
CA ARG A 44 -4.94 34.09 -25.89
C ARG A 44 -4.31 34.25 -27.28
N GLU A 45 -3.49 33.28 -27.69
CA GLU A 45 -2.97 33.23 -29.06
C GLU A 45 -3.84 32.27 -29.87
N SER A 46 -4.75 32.83 -30.66
CA SER A 46 -5.56 32.12 -31.64
C SER A 46 -4.69 31.82 -32.86
N ALA A 47 -4.11 30.62 -32.92
CA ALA A 47 -3.53 30.08 -34.15
C ALA A 47 -4.55 29.19 -34.86
N THR A 48 -5.42 29.82 -35.65
CA THR A 48 -6.20 29.16 -36.69
C THR A 48 -5.24 28.80 -37.82
N GLY A 49 -4.70 27.58 -37.77
CA GLY A 49 -3.87 27.00 -38.82
C GLY A 49 -4.37 25.59 -39.12
N ALA A 50 -5.50 25.49 -39.82
CA ALA A 50 -5.94 24.25 -40.42
C ALA A 50 -4.93 23.86 -41.51
N SER A 51 -3.93 23.04 -41.14
CA SER A 51 -3.16 22.26 -42.09
C SER A 51 -3.50 20.80 -41.85
N SER A 52 -4.54 20.36 -42.55
CA SER A 52 -4.95 18.97 -42.71
C SER A 52 -3.84 18.22 -43.45
N SER A 53 -2.80 17.82 -42.72
CA SER A 53 -1.94 16.73 -43.14
C SER A 53 -2.72 15.43 -42.99
N PRO A 54 -2.76 14.55 -44.01
CA PRO A 54 -3.44 13.26 -43.92
C PRO A 54 -2.84 12.45 -42.74
N PRO A 55 -3.64 11.60 -42.07
CA PRO A 55 -3.12 10.70 -41.06
C PRO A 55 -2.07 9.81 -41.74
N SER A 56 -0.80 10.10 -41.48
CA SER A 56 0.29 9.22 -41.83
C SER A 56 0.04 7.95 -41.04
N ALA A 57 -0.46 6.92 -41.74
CA ALA A 57 -0.70 5.61 -41.20
C ALA A 57 0.64 5.11 -40.65
N VAL A 58 0.81 5.22 -39.34
CA VAL A 58 1.94 4.61 -38.64
C VAL A 58 1.84 3.13 -38.97
N PRO A 59 2.81 2.55 -39.69
CA PRO A 59 2.77 1.13 -39.98
C PRO A 59 2.74 0.42 -38.64
N ALA A 60 1.75 -0.46 -38.46
CA ALA A 60 1.69 -1.36 -37.32
C ALA A 60 3.01 -2.14 -37.31
N LEU A 61 3.95 -1.66 -36.48
CA LEU A 61 5.20 -2.34 -36.21
C LEU A 61 4.79 -3.67 -35.61
N SER A 62 4.79 -4.68 -36.46
CA SER A 62 4.65 -6.08 -36.10
C SER A 62 5.63 -6.32 -34.97
N ALA A 63 5.10 -6.43 -33.75
CA ALA A 63 5.92 -6.48 -32.55
C ALA A 63 6.76 -7.76 -32.63
N ALA A 64 8.04 -7.60 -32.95
CA ALA A 64 8.97 -8.71 -32.97
C ALA A 64 8.93 -9.39 -31.59
N PRO A 65 9.04 -10.74 -31.52
CA PRO A 65 9.05 -11.45 -30.25
C PRO A 65 10.09 -10.86 -29.31
N ARG A 66 9.66 -10.40 -28.13
CA ARG A 66 10.59 -9.87 -27.11
C ARG A 66 11.54 -11.00 -26.69
N PRO A 67 12.86 -10.74 -26.58
CA PRO A 67 13.78 -11.74 -26.08
C PRO A 67 13.40 -12.17 -24.65
N PRO A 68 13.69 -13.43 -24.25
CA PRO A 68 13.39 -13.91 -22.91
C PRO A 68 14.12 -13.07 -21.87
N SER A 69 13.44 -12.72 -20.77
CA SER A 69 14.02 -11.91 -19.70
C SER A 69 15.20 -12.64 -19.05
N PRO A 70 16.32 -11.94 -18.78
CA PRO A 70 17.47 -12.53 -18.07
C PRO A 70 17.10 -13.02 -16.67
N ARG A 71 16.00 -12.52 -16.08
CA ARG A 71 15.50 -12.95 -14.76
C ARG A 71 15.01 -14.40 -14.75
N LEU A 72 14.67 -14.97 -15.90
CA LEU A 72 14.21 -16.36 -15.99
C LEU A 72 15.30 -17.37 -15.60
N THR A 73 16.56 -17.04 -15.87
CA THR A 73 17.70 -17.92 -15.57
C THR A 73 18.39 -17.55 -14.26
N ASP A 74 18.04 -16.42 -13.64
CA ASP A 74 18.63 -15.97 -12.39
C ASP A 74 18.20 -16.88 -11.21
N PRO A 75 19.15 -17.47 -10.46
CA PRO A 75 18.84 -18.34 -9.33
C PRO A 75 18.13 -17.64 -8.17
N ARG A 76 18.17 -16.32 -8.06
CA ARG A 76 17.42 -15.54 -7.05
C ARG A 76 15.94 -15.53 -7.39
N TRP A 77 15.61 -15.15 -8.62
CA TRP A 77 14.24 -15.12 -9.15
C TRP A 77 13.61 -16.51 -9.14
N ARG A 78 14.37 -17.55 -9.51
CA ARG A 78 13.88 -18.94 -9.45
C ARG A 78 13.56 -19.42 -8.03
N ARG A 79 14.33 -18.98 -7.01
CA ARG A 79 14.04 -19.32 -5.60
C ARG A 79 12.83 -18.57 -5.08
N ALA A 80 12.67 -17.31 -5.47
CA ALA A 80 11.54 -16.46 -5.10
C ALA A 80 10.23 -16.80 -5.84
N ALA A 81 10.24 -17.71 -6.82
CA ALA A 81 9.03 -18.13 -7.54
C ALA A 81 8.01 -18.86 -6.64
N GLY A 82 8.47 -19.47 -5.54
CA GLY A 82 7.58 -20.07 -4.54
C GLY A 82 6.89 -19.04 -3.63
N ASP A 83 6.25 -19.54 -2.58
CA ASP A 83 5.56 -18.72 -1.57
C ASP A 83 6.38 -18.55 -0.27
N ASP A 84 7.72 -18.69 -0.33
CA ASP A 84 8.60 -18.51 0.83
C ASP A 84 8.89 -17.01 1.08
N PRO A 85 8.39 -16.43 2.20
CA PRO A 85 8.62 -15.04 2.55
C PRO A 85 10.10 -14.66 2.66
N LEU A 86 10.96 -15.60 3.07
CA LEU A 86 12.39 -15.34 3.23
C LEU A 86 13.08 -15.17 1.88
N GLU A 87 12.71 -15.97 0.88
CA GLU A 87 13.24 -15.81 -0.48
C GLU A 87 12.70 -14.54 -1.15
N HIS A 88 11.45 -14.14 -0.87
CA HIS A 88 10.91 -12.84 -1.29
C HIS A 88 11.67 -11.66 -0.67
N ALA A 89 11.98 -11.73 0.62
CA ALA A 89 12.76 -10.69 1.29
C ALA A 89 14.19 -10.59 0.74
N ARG A 90 14.85 -11.73 0.47
CA ARG A 90 16.19 -11.76 -0.16
C ARG A 90 16.16 -11.18 -1.57
N LEU A 91 15.11 -11.47 -2.35
CA LEU A 91 14.93 -10.89 -3.67
C LEU A 91 14.74 -9.36 -3.57
N ALA A 92 13.92 -8.92 -2.63
CA ALA A 92 13.64 -7.50 -2.43
C ALA A 92 14.87 -6.70 -1.97
N GLU A 93 15.71 -7.28 -1.11
CA GLU A 93 17.00 -6.69 -0.71
C GLU A 93 17.95 -6.55 -1.92
N ALA A 94 17.97 -7.55 -2.80
CA ALA A 94 18.85 -7.57 -3.96
C ALA A 94 18.41 -6.60 -5.08
N GLU A 95 17.11 -6.46 -5.33
CA GLU A 95 16.57 -5.71 -6.48
C GLU A 95 16.08 -4.30 -6.11
N GLY A 96 15.64 -4.10 -4.85
CA GLY A 96 14.93 -2.90 -4.42
C GLY A 96 13.57 -2.71 -5.11
N ALA A 97 12.80 -1.72 -4.69
CA ALA A 97 11.47 -1.46 -5.24
C ALA A 97 11.52 -1.14 -6.74
N SER A 98 12.52 -0.37 -7.18
CA SER A 98 12.67 0.03 -8.59
C SER A 98 12.95 -1.17 -9.51
N GLY A 99 13.82 -2.09 -9.11
CA GLY A 99 14.12 -3.30 -9.87
C GLY A 99 12.91 -4.24 -9.96
N LEU A 100 12.19 -4.40 -8.86
CA LEU A 100 10.97 -5.21 -8.80
C LEU A 100 9.83 -4.61 -9.66
N LEU A 101 9.66 -3.29 -9.67
CA LEU A 101 8.68 -2.63 -10.54
C LEU A 101 8.98 -2.80 -12.03
N ALA A 102 10.26 -2.81 -12.41
CA ALA A 102 10.69 -3.06 -13.78
C ALA A 102 10.44 -4.52 -14.19
N ALA A 103 10.56 -5.46 -13.25
CA ALA A 103 10.30 -6.87 -13.50
C ALA A 103 8.81 -7.19 -13.77
N LEU A 104 7.88 -6.29 -13.42
CA LEU A 104 6.47 -6.48 -13.76
C LEU A 104 6.23 -6.52 -15.28
N ASP A 105 7.07 -5.83 -16.06
CA ASP A 105 6.94 -5.78 -17.52
C ASP A 105 7.36 -7.09 -18.20
N ASP A 106 7.99 -8.02 -17.45
CA ASP A 106 8.32 -9.37 -17.93
C ASP A 106 7.10 -10.30 -17.91
N GLY A 107 6.09 -9.99 -17.08
CA GLY A 107 4.87 -10.79 -16.93
C GLY A 107 5.09 -12.16 -16.27
N GLY A 108 4.04 -12.98 -16.30
CA GLY A 108 4.05 -14.37 -15.81
C GLY A 108 4.55 -14.52 -14.37
N GLU A 109 5.30 -15.58 -14.12
CA GLU A 109 5.85 -15.91 -12.79
C GLU A 109 6.84 -14.86 -12.27
N ILE A 110 7.58 -14.17 -13.15
CA ILE A 110 8.50 -13.10 -12.74
C ILE A 110 7.71 -11.93 -12.15
N ALA A 111 6.65 -11.49 -12.83
CA ALA A 111 5.82 -10.40 -12.32
C ALA A 111 5.14 -10.80 -10.99
N LEU A 112 4.69 -12.05 -10.84
CA LEU A 112 4.11 -12.54 -9.59
C LEU A 112 5.14 -12.57 -8.45
N ALA A 113 6.34 -13.09 -8.69
CA ALA A 113 7.42 -13.08 -7.70
C ALA A 113 7.79 -11.65 -7.29
N ALA A 114 7.83 -10.72 -8.26
CA ALA A 114 8.10 -9.32 -7.98
C ALA A 114 7.01 -8.66 -7.12
N LEU A 115 5.73 -8.90 -7.42
CA LEU A 115 4.61 -8.39 -6.62
C LEU A 115 4.63 -8.91 -5.18
N ARG A 116 4.97 -10.19 -4.99
CA ARG A 116 5.11 -10.80 -3.66
C ARG A 116 6.32 -10.29 -2.89
N ALA A 117 7.41 -9.95 -3.59
CA ALA A 117 8.63 -9.42 -2.98
C ALA A 117 8.54 -7.93 -2.61
N LEU A 118 7.76 -7.13 -3.35
CA LEU A 118 7.66 -5.67 -3.17
C LEU A 118 7.40 -5.21 -1.73
N PRO A 119 6.48 -5.81 -0.95
CA PRO A 119 6.27 -5.45 0.45
C PRO A 119 7.51 -5.55 1.33
N TYR A 120 8.48 -6.40 0.98
CA TYR A 120 9.71 -6.58 1.75
C TYR A 120 10.82 -5.59 1.40
N ALA A 121 10.71 -4.86 0.29
CA ALA A 121 11.74 -3.92 -0.15
C ALA A 121 11.88 -2.76 0.85
N ASP A 122 13.11 -2.35 1.16
CA ASP A 122 13.31 -1.24 2.09
C ASP A 122 12.73 0.06 1.55
N ASP A 123 12.82 0.31 0.26
CA ASP A 123 12.29 1.46 -0.47
C ASP A 123 10.87 1.24 -1.05
N ALA A 124 10.11 0.27 -0.54
CA ALA A 124 8.78 -0.10 -1.06
C ALA A 124 7.77 1.05 -1.19
N ASP A 125 7.91 2.12 -0.41
CA ASP A 125 7.04 3.30 -0.50
C ASP A 125 7.09 3.94 -1.90
N LEU A 126 8.24 3.84 -2.59
CA LEU A 126 8.41 4.30 -3.99
C LEU A 126 7.53 3.53 -4.99
N ALA A 127 7.08 2.31 -4.62
CA ALA A 127 6.25 1.49 -5.48
C ALA A 127 4.75 1.78 -5.40
N LEU A 128 4.30 2.53 -4.39
CA LEU A 128 2.87 2.76 -4.16
C LEU A 128 2.19 3.45 -5.35
N ALA A 129 2.70 4.59 -5.81
CA ALA A 129 2.13 5.33 -6.93
C ALA A 129 2.10 4.52 -8.24
N PRO A 130 3.22 3.95 -8.74
CA PRO A 130 3.20 3.19 -9.99
C PRO A 130 2.37 1.90 -9.89
N LEU A 131 2.35 1.21 -8.74
CA LEU A 131 1.48 0.05 -8.56
C LEU A 131 0.00 0.44 -8.56
N ALA A 132 -0.38 1.51 -7.87
CA ALA A 132 -1.76 1.98 -7.84
C ALA A 132 -2.23 2.41 -9.25
N ALA A 133 -1.39 3.11 -10.01
CA ALA A 133 -1.68 3.45 -11.40
C ALA A 133 -1.89 2.21 -12.27
N ARG A 134 -1.02 1.18 -12.14
CA ARG A 134 -1.18 -0.12 -12.81
C ARG A 134 -2.47 -0.82 -12.39
N ALA A 135 -2.79 -0.85 -11.10
CA ALA A 135 -4.03 -1.42 -10.56
C ALA A 135 -5.29 -0.74 -11.12
N ARG A 136 -5.27 0.60 -11.22
CA ARG A 136 -6.38 1.37 -11.80
C ARG A 136 -6.66 1.00 -13.26
N ALA A 137 -5.61 0.75 -14.03
CA ALA A 137 -5.69 0.39 -15.45
C ALA A 137 -5.89 -1.12 -15.70
N ALA A 138 -5.68 -1.97 -14.69
CA ALA A 138 -5.71 -3.41 -14.85
C ALA A 138 -7.14 -3.96 -15.01
N PRO A 139 -7.32 -5.04 -15.81
CA PRO A 139 -8.56 -5.80 -15.79
C PRO A 139 -8.72 -6.55 -14.46
N ALA A 140 -9.96 -6.88 -14.10
CA ALA A 140 -10.27 -7.55 -12.83
C ALA A 140 -9.46 -8.85 -12.59
N ALA A 141 -9.19 -9.62 -13.65
CA ALA A 141 -8.41 -10.87 -13.58
C ALA A 141 -6.95 -10.68 -13.13
N SER A 142 -6.37 -9.50 -13.34
CA SER A 142 -4.98 -9.20 -12.98
C SER A 142 -4.87 -8.29 -11.75
N LEU A 143 -6.01 -7.88 -11.19
CA LEU A 143 -6.06 -6.86 -10.14
C LEU A 143 -5.70 -7.43 -8.75
N ALA A 144 -6.05 -8.69 -8.46
CA ALA A 144 -5.81 -9.32 -7.16
C ALA A 144 -4.34 -9.21 -6.69
N PRO A 145 -3.33 -9.70 -7.43
CA PRO A 145 -1.94 -9.65 -6.94
C PRO A 145 -1.39 -8.22 -6.84
N LEU A 146 -1.92 -7.26 -7.60
CA LEU A 146 -1.57 -5.84 -7.48
C LEU A 146 -2.12 -5.24 -6.17
N LEU A 147 -3.38 -5.55 -5.83
CA LEU A 147 -4.00 -5.09 -4.59
C LEU A 147 -3.35 -5.73 -3.37
N ASP A 148 -2.99 -7.01 -3.43
CA ASP A 148 -2.28 -7.69 -2.34
C ASP A 148 -0.90 -7.05 -2.08
N ALA A 149 -0.16 -6.73 -3.13
CA ALA A 149 1.12 -6.01 -3.00
C ALA A 149 0.92 -4.60 -2.41
N LEU A 150 -0.09 -3.86 -2.89
CA LEU A 150 -0.44 -2.54 -2.35
C LEU A 150 -0.83 -2.60 -0.88
N LEU A 151 -1.66 -3.57 -0.48
CA LEU A 151 -2.02 -3.80 0.91
C LEU A 151 -0.79 -4.18 1.74
N GLY A 152 0.08 -5.04 1.22
CA GLY A 152 1.32 -5.44 1.88
C GLY A 152 2.24 -4.26 2.18
N ILE A 153 2.37 -3.30 1.25
CA ILE A 153 3.16 -2.07 1.46
C ILE A 153 2.43 -1.11 2.39
N ALA A 154 1.14 -0.85 2.14
CA ALA A 154 0.32 0.08 2.91
C ALA A 154 0.18 -0.35 4.38
N GLY A 155 0.05 -1.65 4.65
CA GLY A 155 -0.09 -2.23 5.98
C GLY A 155 1.19 -2.27 6.81
N ARG A 156 2.34 -1.88 6.25
CA ARG A 156 3.60 -1.88 7.01
C ARG A 156 3.55 -0.89 8.18
N PRO A 157 4.07 -1.29 9.36
CA PRO A 157 4.29 -0.37 10.46
C PRO A 157 5.15 0.83 10.02
N PRO A 158 4.88 2.03 10.53
CA PRO A 158 5.70 3.20 10.26
C PRO A 158 7.13 2.96 10.74
N ARG A 159 8.10 3.28 9.88
CA ARG A 159 9.54 3.18 10.20
C ARG A 159 10.06 4.55 10.65
N PRO A 160 11.08 4.61 11.53
CA PRO A 160 11.68 5.86 11.99
C PRO A 160 12.61 6.46 10.92
N ARG A 161 12.06 6.73 9.74
CA ARG A 161 12.75 7.35 8.61
C ARG A 161 11.79 8.30 7.91
N GLU A 162 12.34 9.24 7.15
CA GLU A 162 11.56 10.11 6.30
C GLU A 162 10.88 9.30 5.18
N PRO A 163 9.61 9.56 4.86
CA PRO A 163 8.95 8.99 3.68
C PRO A 163 9.70 9.35 2.41
N LEU A 164 9.98 8.35 1.55
CA LEU A 164 10.76 8.56 0.32
C LEU A 164 9.98 9.29 -0.78
N ASP A 165 8.67 9.06 -0.85
CA ASP A 165 7.78 9.70 -1.83
C ASP A 165 6.39 9.96 -1.21
N PRO A 166 6.23 11.06 -0.44
CA PRO A 166 4.96 11.38 0.21
C PRO A 166 3.87 11.78 -0.80
N ASP A 167 4.23 12.37 -1.95
CA ASP A 167 3.29 12.75 -2.99
C ASP A 167 2.74 11.52 -3.72
N GLY A 168 3.61 10.59 -4.10
CA GLY A 168 3.21 9.33 -4.70
C GLY A 168 2.37 8.47 -3.76
N THR A 169 2.70 8.46 -2.47
CA THR A 169 1.89 7.80 -1.44
C THR A 169 0.48 8.38 -1.38
N ARG A 170 0.34 9.72 -1.40
CA ARG A 170 -0.98 10.39 -1.44
C ARG A 170 -1.76 10.07 -2.73
N ALA A 171 -1.08 10.05 -3.87
CA ALA A 171 -1.70 9.68 -5.14
C ALA A 171 -2.21 8.23 -5.13
N ALA A 172 -1.42 7.29 -4.60
CA ALA A 172 -1.82 5.90 -4.44
C ALA A 172 -3.03 5.75 -3.52
N ALA A 173 -3.07 6.51 -2.41
CA ALA A 173 -4.19 6.52 -1.47
C ALA A 173 -5.50 6.95 -2.14
N ALA A 174 -5.47 7.99 -2.97
CA ALA A 174 -6.63 8.45 -3.72
C ALA A 174 -7.14 7.38 -4.72
N ILE A 175 -6.24 6.69 -5.40
CA ILE A 175 -6.61 5.61 -6.34
C ILE A 175 -7.21 4.41 -5.59
N LEU A 176 -6.63 4.00 -4.47
CA LEU A 176 -7.19 2.91 -3.66
C LEU A 176 -8.60 3.25 -3.16
N LEU A 177 -8.82 4.51 -2.75
CA LEU A 177 -10.15 4.99 -2.37
C LEU A 177 -11.12 4.92 -3.56
N GLU A 178 -10.72 5.37 -4.75
CA GLU A 178 -11.52 5.22 -5.97
C GLU A 178 -11.89 3.75 -6.24
N LEU A 179 -10.92 2.83 -6.18
CA LEU A 179 -11.13 1.39 -6.39
C LEU A 179 -12.07 0.79 -5.33
N SER A 180 -12.03 1.26 -4.08
CA SER A 180 -12.93 0.78 -3.02
C SER A 180 -14.42 1.12 -3.28
N HIS A 181 -14.68 2.22 -4.00
CA HIS A 181 -16.02 2.69 -4.37
C HIS A 181 -16.56 2.05 -5.66
N ARG A 182 -15.73 1.35 -6.43
CA ARG A 182 -16.11 0.70 -7.69
C ARG A 182 -17.01 -0.52 -7.47
N ARG A 183 -18.33 -0.32 -7.58
CA ARG A 183 -19.35 -1.39 -7.42
C ARG A 183 -19.36 -2.43 -8.54
N ASP A 184 -18.67 -2.16 -9.64
CA ASP A 184 -18.47 -3.09 -10.76
C ASP A 184 -17.39 -4.15 -10.48
N LEU A 185 -16.56 -3.95 -9.46
CA LEU A 185 -15.53 -4.92 -9.06
C LEU A 185 -16.11 -6.01 -8.13
N PRO A 186 -15.58 -7.25 -8.19
CA PRO A 186 -15.85 -8.29 -7.21
C PRO A 186 -15.67 -7.80 -5.77
N ALA A 187 -16.55 -8.25 -4.87
CA ALA A 187 -16.56 -7.81 -3.47
C ALA A 187 -15.23 -8.11 -2.77
N GLU A 188 -14.59 -9.23 -3.09
CA GLU A 188 -13.30 -9.64 -2.54
C GLU A 188 -12.20 -8.63 -2.89
N LEU A 189 -12.13 -8.19 -4.15
CA LEU A 189 -11.14 -7.20 -4.59
C LEU A 189 -11.42 -5.83 -3.96
N ARG A 190 -12.70 -5.43 -3.86
CA ARG A 190 -13.09 -4.20 -3.17
C ARG A 190 -12.69 -4.24 -1.69
N ALA A 191 -12.88 -5.36 -1.01
CA ALA A 191 -12.51 -5.52 0.40
C ALA A 191 -11.01 -5.36 0.63
N VAL A 192 -10.16 -5.86 -0.27
CA VAL A 192 -8.70 -5.65 -0.22
C VAL A 192 -8.37 -4.16 -0.41
N ALA A 193 -9.00 -3.49 -1.39
CA ALA A 193 -8.82 -2.05 -1.60
C ALA A 193 -9.26 -1.22 -0.38
N ILE A 194 -10.41 -1.53 0.24
CA ILE A 194 -10.88 -0.91 1.49
C ILE A 194 -9.85 -1.09 2.60
N SER A 195 -9.33 -2.30 2.76
CA SER A 195 -8.32 -2.61 3.79
C SER A 195 -7.03 -1.82 3.57
N ALA A 196 -6.57 -1.71 2.32
CA ALA A 196 -5.39 -0.92 1.98
C ALA A 196 -5.62 0.58 2.21
N SER A 197 -6.80 1.11 1.84
CA SER A 197 -7.19 2.49 2.15
C SER A 197 -7.20 2.77 3.65
N ARG A 198 -7.69 1.84 4.48
CA ARG A 198 -7.66 1.99 5.95
C ARG A 198 -6.24 2.04 6.49
N ALA A 199 -5.37 1.15 6.01
CA ALA A 199 -3.96 1.17 6.40
C ALA A 199 -3.26 2.50 6.06
N LEU A 200 -3.65 3.17 4.97
CA LEU A 200 -3.16 4.52 4.64
C LEU A 200 -3.86 5.62 5.46
N ALA A 201 -5.13 5.45 5.83
CA ALA A 201 -5.83 6.36 6.73
C ALA A 201 -5.25 6.36 8.14
N ASP A 202 -4.82 5.19 8.64
CA ASP A 202 -4.10 5.06 9.92
C ASP A 202 -2.78 5.84 9.93
N LYS A 203 -2.21 6.09 8.74
CA LYS A 203 -1.02 6.92 8.52
C LYS A 203 -1.36 8.40 8.29
N GLY A 204 -2.63 8.80 8.41
CA GLY A 204 -3.10 10.17 8.23
C GLY A 204 -3.17 10.64 6.78
N LEU A 205 -3.13 9.73 5.81
CA LEU A 205 -3.11 10.08 4.38
C LEU A 205 -4.52 10.19 3.76
N LEU A 206 -5.53 9.65 4.43
CA LEU A 206 -6.93 9.66 4.01
C LEU A 206 -7.83 9.99 5.21
N ASP A 207 -9.00 10.58 4.95
CA ASP A 207 -10.06 10.69 5.95
C ASP A 207 -10.76 9.32 6.10
N PRO A 208 -10.72 8.68 7.29
CA PRO A 208 -11.37 7.40 7.52
C PRO A 208 -12.88 7.41 7.20
N ARG A 209 -13.54 8.58 7.33
CA ARG A 209 -14.98 8.72 7.05
C ARG A 209 -15.34 8.58 5.58
N GLY A 210 -14.37 8.74 4.68
CA GLY A 210 -14.57 8.58 3.24
C GLY A 210 -14.50 7.12 2.77
N ILE A 211 -14.04 6.21 3.62
CA ILE A 211 -13.81 4.80 3.25
C ILE A 211 -15.10 4.00 3.41
N PRO A 212 -15.54 3.24 2.39
CA PRO A 212 -16.69 2.35 2.51
C PRO A 212 -16.56 1.32 3.62
N SER A 213 -17.67 1.04 4.30
CA SER A 213 -17.80 0.02 5.36
C SER A 213 -18.84 -1.07 5.02
N ASP A 214 -19.35 -1.09 3.79
CA ASP A 214 -20.38 -2.03 3.34
C ASP A 214 -19.91 -3.49 3.32
N LEU A 215 -18.60 -3.73 3.32
CA LEU A 215 -17.98 -5.06 3.31
C LEU A 215 -17.28 -5.41 4.64
N ASP A 216 -17.57 -4.67 5.70
CA ASP A 216 -17.01 -4.99 7.01
C ASP A 216 -17.64 -6.27 7.55
N PRO A 217 -16.87 -7.15 8.22
CA PRO A 217 -17.47 -8.26 8.92
C PRO A 217 -18.47 -7.69 9.92
N GLU A 218 -19.72 -8.19 9.91
CA GLU A 218 -20.71 -7.78 10.89
C GLU A 218 -20.09 -7.94 12.28
N ALA A 219 -19.97 -6.83 13.02
CA ALA A 219 -19.42 -6.87 14.36
C ALA A 219 -20.25 -7.90 15.15
N PRO A 220 -19.62 -8.84 15.87
CA PRO A 220 -20.35 -9.83 16.64
C PRO A 220 -21.28 -9.08 17.57
N SER A 221 -22.60 -9.16 17.30
CA SER A 221 -23.60 -8.44 18.07
C SER A 221 -23.36 -8.77 19.55
N ALA A 222 -23.05 -7.75 20.35
CA ALA A 222 -22.75 -7.90 21.78
C ALA A 222 -24.03 -8.20 22.60
N GLY A 223 -24.90 -9.07 22.07
CA GLY A 223 -26.27 -9.28 22.51
C GLY A 223 -26.64 -10.76 22.55
N ALA A 224 -25.83 -11.59 23.22
CA ALA A 224 -26.26 -12.91 23.68
C ALA A 224 -25.54 -13.36 24.97
N ALA A 225 -25.05 -12.42 25.79
CA ALA A 225 -24.75 -12.72 27.19
C ALA A 225 -26.10 -12.76 27.93
N GLY A 226 -26.74 -13.93 27.84
CA GLY A 226 -28.01 -14.22 28.49
C GLY A 226 -27.95 -13.89 29.98
N GLY A 227 -28.96 -13.15 30.43
CA GLY A 227 -29.28 -13.07 31.84
C GLY A 227 -29.50 -14.47 32.39
N HIS A 228 -28.66 -14.88 33.33
CA HIS A 228 -29.01 -15.92 34.27
C HIS A 228 -29.29 -15.22 35.60
N GLY A 229 -30.55 -15.31 36.02
CA GLY A 229 -31.20 -14.40 36.95
C GLY A 229 -30.76 -14.49 38.41
N PRO A 230 -31.43 -13.73 39.29
CA PRO A 230 -31.13 -13.73 40.72
C PRO A 230 -31.49 -15.09 41.31
N ARG A 231 -30.54 -15.70 42.02
CA ARG A 231 -30.83 -16.81 42.93
C ARG A 231 -31.12 -16.25 44.34
N PRO A 232 -32.04 -16.90 45.08
CA PRO A 232 -32.76 -16.35 46.22
C PRO A 232 -31.89 -16.02 47.45
#